data_AF-A0AAV4S0G2-F1
#
_entry.id   AF-A0AAV4S0G2-F1
#
_cell.length_a   1.000
_cell.length_b   1.000
_cell.length_c   1.000
_cell.angle_alpha   90.00
_cell.angle_beta   90.00
_cell.angle_gamma   90.00
#
_symmetry.space_group_name_H-M   'P 1'
#
loop_
_entity.id
_entity.type
_entity.pdbx_description
1 polymer ?
#
loop_
_entity_poly.entity_id
_entity_poly.type
_entity_poly.pdbx_seq_one_letter_code
_entity_poly.pdbx_strand_id
1 'polypeptide(L)'
;MQYLKLARQLDGYGEISFPHCSCDARKEGHVSQIIDFNWDTVKEWELDDEGMSFSFKYAPPDKKPRYVKIFTPYYVFLYDCFERIQEERKWNING
;
A
#
# COMPACT_ATOMS: atom_id res chain seq x y z
N MET A 1 -9.36 -15.07 17.78
CA MET A 1 -9.60 -13.80 18.52
C MET A 1 -10.85 -13.10 18.00
N GLN A 2 -11.81 -12.72 18.87
CA GLN A 2 -13.07 -12.05 18.47
C GLN A 2 -12.86 -10.62 17.97
N TYR A 3 -11.95 -9.86 18.58
CA TYR A 3 -11.65 -8.48 18.19
C TYR A 3 -11.18 -8.36 16.72
N LEU A 4 -10.26 -9.23 16.29
CA LEU A 4 -9.80 -9.27 14.90
C LEU A 4 -10.92 -9.59 13.91
N LYS A 5 -11.90 -10.43 14.28
CA LYS A 5 -13.05 -10.73 13.41
C LYS A 5 -13.94 -9.50 13.19
N LEU A 6 -14.14 -8.70 14.24
CA LEU A 6 -14.90 -7.44 14.16
C LEU A 6 -14.12 -6.37 13.39
N ALA A 7 -12.84 -6.17 13.70
CA ALA A 7 -12.00 -5.17 13.05
C ALA A 7 -11.94 -5.37 11.52
N ARG A 8 -11.91 -6.63 11.06
CA ARG A 8 -11.95 -6.99 9.63
C ARG A 8 -13.24 -6.60 8.91
N GLN A 9 -14.32 -6.33 9.63
CA GLN A 9 -15.60 -5.91 9.06
C GLN A 9 -15.72 -4.38 8.98
N LEU A 10 -14.76 -3.63 9.53
CA LEU A 10 -14.79 -2.17 9.53
C LEU A 10 -14.25 -1.61 8.22
N ASP A 11 -14.88 -0.54 7.74
CA ASP A 11 -14.43 0.20 6.56
C ASP A 11 -13.00 0.72 6.77
N GLY A 12 -12.17 0.62 5.74
CA GLY A 12 -10.76 1.00 5.77
C GLY A 12 -9.83 0.00 6.47
N TYR A 13 -10.34 -1.14 7.00
CA TYR A 13 -9.46 -2.18 7.54
C TYR A 13 -8.57 -2.76 6.43
N GLY A 14 -7.27 -2.60 6.61
CA GLY A 14 -6.26 -2.97 5.61
C GLY A 14 -6.07 -1.91 4.53
N GLU A 15 -6.81 -0.81 4.49
CA GLU A 15 -6.53 0.28 3.55
C GLU A 15 -5.29 1.07 3.99
N ILE A 16 -4.47 1.52 3.04
CA ILE A 16 -3.43 2.51 3.27
C ILE A 16 -3.80 3.79 2.53
N SER A 17 -4.19 4.80 3.30
CA SER A 17 -4.43 6.14 2.78
C SER A 17 -3.20 7.01 3.00
N PHE A 18 -2.67 7.59 1.92
CA PHE A 18 -1.54 8.51 2.00
C PHE A 18 -2.04 9.95 2.11
N PRO A 19 -1.49 10.78 3.02
CA PRO A 19 -1.64 12.23 2.91
C PRO A 19 -0.98 12.72 1.62
N HIS A 20 -1.12 14.01 1.29
CA HIS A 20 -0.50 14.56 0.08
C HIS A 20 1.03 14.37 0.13
N CYS A 21 1.56 13.49 -0.74
CA CYS A 21 2.98 13.21 -0.88
C CYS A 21 3.37 13.31 -2.36
N SER A 22 4.60 13.72 -2.63
CA SER A 22 5.18 13.71 -3.97
C SER A 22 5.23 12.27 -4.50
N CYS A 23 4.52 12.01 -5.60
CA CYS A 23 4.45 10.70 -6.24
C CYS A 23 4.54 10.88 -7.76
N ASP A 24 5.26 9.99 -8.42
CA ASP A 24 5.40 9.97 -9.89
C ASP A 24 4.10 9.60 -10.62
N ALA A 25 3.06 9.16 -9.89
CA ALA A 25 1.76 8.82 -10.43
C ALA A 25 0.94 10.00 -10.99
N ARG A 26 1.30 11.27 -10.74
CA ARG A 26 0.66 12.45 -11.39
C ARG A 26 1.62 13.62 -11.62
N LYS A 27 1.33 14.40 -12.69
CA LYS A 27 1.80 15.78 -12.86
C LYS A 27 1.01 16.73 -11.94
N GLU A 28 1.67 17.76 -11.41
CA GLU A 28 1.15 18.73 -10.42
C GLU A 28 -0.30 19.21 -10.66
N GLY A 29 -1.05 19.44 -9.57
CA GLY A 29 -2.29 20.25 -9.60
C GLY A 29 -3.57 19.68 -8.98
N HIS A 30 -3.59 18.46 -8.42
CA HIS A 30 -4.78 17.94 -7.73
C HIS A 30 -4.50 17.51 -6.28
N VAL A 31 -5.36 17.98 -5.38
CA VAL A 31 -5.37 17.72 -3.94
C VAL A 31 -6.02 16.35 -3.68
N SER A 32 -5.33 15.55 -2.86
CA SER A 32 -5.65 14.17 -2.45
C SER A 32 -5.44 13.07 -3.49
N GLN A 33 -4.27 12.41 -3.44
CA GLN A 33 -4.02 11.15 -4.13
C GLN A 33 -4.28 10.00 -3.15
N ILE A 34 -5.55 9.65 -2.94
CA ILE A 34 -5.88 8.36 -2.34
C ILE A 34 -5.64 7.32 -3.43
N ILE A 35 -4.63 6.46 -3.23
CA ILE A 35 -4.36 5.34 -4.12
C ILE A 35 -5.10 4.13 -3.54
N ASP A 36 -6.26 3.84 -4.12
CA ASP A 36 -7.00 2.62 -3.82
C ASP A 36 -6.46 1.46 -4.69
N PHE A 37 -6.15 0.34 -4.04
CA PHE A 37 -5.73 -0.90 -4.67
C PHE A 37 -6.18 -2.10 -3.85
N ASN A 38 -6.57 -3.18 -4.54
CA ASN A 38 -6.82 -4.46 -3.88
C ASN A 38 -5.48 -5.13 -3.55
N TRP A 39 -5.26 -5.50 -2.30
CA TRP A 39 -4.07 -6.22 -1.83
C TRP A 39 -3.77 -7.52 -2.57
N ASP A 40 -4.76 -8.18 -3.15
CA ASP A 40 -4.53 -9.36 -3.99
C ASP A 40 -3.72 -9.05 -5.25
N THR A 41 -3.72 -7.79 -5.66
CA THR A 41 -3.02 -7.30 -6.84
C THR A 41 -1.61 -6.78 -6.54
N VAL A 42 -1.26 -6.63 -5.25
CA VAL A 42 0.08 -6.21 -4.81
C VAL A 42 0.92 -7.45 -4.50
N LYS A 43 2.08 -7.56 -5.15
CA LYS A 43 2.97 -8.72 -5.01
C LYS A 43 4.43 -8.37 -4.81
N GLU A 44 4.80 -7.12 -5.06
CA GLU A 44 6.18 -6.68 -5.14
C GLU A 44 6.25 -5.25 -4.61
N TRP A 45 7.15 -5.01 -3.66
CA TRP A 45 7.44 -3.71 -3.09
C TRP A 45 8.91 -3.65 -2.68
N GLU A 46 9.50 -2.46 -2.73
CA GLU A 46 10.92 -2.24 -2.51
C GLU A 46 11.20 -0.86 -1.89
N LEU A 47 12.36 -0.77 -1.23
CA LEU A 47 12.91 0.46 -0.67
C LEU A 47 14.06 0.94 -1.54
N ASP A 48 14.22 2.26 -1.58
CA ASP A 48 15.36 2.96 -2.18
C ASP A 48 15.86 3.97 -1.16
N ASP A 49 16.94 3.61 -0.46
CA ASP A 49 17.53 4.43 0.61
C ASP A 49 18.17 5.71 0.07
N GLU A 50 18.76 5.67 -1.13
CA GLU A 50 19.37 6.84 -1.76
C GLU A 50 18.31 7.86 -2.17
N GLY A 51 17.20 7.38 -2.73
CA GLY A 51 16.05 8.21 -3.12
C GLY A 51 15.09 8.55 -1.97
N MET A 52 15.27 7.99 -0.78
CA MET A 52 14.29 8.01 0.33
C MET A 52 12.87 7.70 -0.17
N SER A 53 12.73 6.58 -0.87
CA SER A 53 11.48 6.23 -1.54
C SER A 53 11.04 4.80 -1.30
N PHE A 54 9.71 4.63 -1.26
CA PHE A 54 9.05 3.34 -1.19
C PHE A 54 8.31 3.13 -2.50
N SER A 55 8.50 1.97 -3.13
CA SER A 55 7.84 1.63 -4.38
C SER A 55 7.05 0.35 -4.23
N PHE A 56 5.87 0.29 -4.84
CA PHE A 56 5.10 -0.93 -4.94
C PHE A 56 4.48 -1.08 -6.32
N LYS A 57 4.29 -2.34 -6.73
CA LYS A 57 3.66 -2.69 -7.99
C LYS A 57 2.29 -3.27 -7.72
N TYR A 58 1.32 -2.81 -8.49
CA TYR A 58 -0.03 -3.36 -8.43
C TYR A 58 -0.69 -3.44 -9.81
N ALA A 59 -1.61 -4.38 -9.96
CA ALA A 59 -2.32 -4.65 -11.22
C ALA A 59 -3.83 -4.41 -11.05
N PRO A 60 -4.37 -3.27 -11.50
CA PRO A 60 -5.82 -3.08 -11.55
C PRO A 60 -6.47 -4.13 -12.47
N PRO A 61 -7.73 -4.57 -12.22
CA PRO A 61 -8.35 -5.70 -12.94
C PRO A 61 -8.27 -5.62 -14.46
N ASP A 62 -8.46 -4.42 -15.03
CA ASP A 62 -8.50 -4.19 -16.48
C ASP A 62 -7.37 -3.29 -16.99
N LYS A 63 -6.31 -3.11 -16.20
CA LYS A 63 -5.19 -2.23 -16.57
C LYS A 63 -3.87 -2.96 -16.45
N LYS A 64 -2.87 -2.46 -17.19
CA LYS A 64 -1.50 -2.95 -17.05
C LYS A 64 -1.00 -2.73 -15.61
N PRO A 65 -0.19 -3.65 -15.07
CA PRO A 65 0.50 -3.44 -13.82
C PRO A 65 1.27 -2.12 -13.86
N ARG A 66 1.22 -1.37 -12.76
CA ARG A 66 1.91 -0.09 -12.62
C ARG A 66 2.74 -0.07 -11.35
N TYR A 67 3.90 0.54 -11.45
CA TYR A 67 4.70 0.92 -10.29
C TYR A 67 4.21 2.28 -9.79
N VAL A 68 4.17 2.41 -8.47
CA VAL A 68 3.93 3.67 -7.77
C VAL A 68 5.16 3.91 -6.92
N LYS A 69 5.86 5.03 -7.12
CA LYS A 69 6.99 5.43 -6.29
C LYS A 69 6.58 6.62 -5.41
N ILE A 70 6.76 6.46 -4.11
CA ILE A 70 6.43 7.45 -3.09
C ILE A 70 7.74 7.96 -2.48
N PHE A 71 8.04 9.24 -2.68
CA PHE A 71 9.21 9.89 -2.08
C PHE A 71 8.81 10.48 -0.74
N THR A 72 9.37 9.94 0.34
CA THR A 72 9.01 10.34 1.70
C THR A 72 10.06 9.89 2.71
N PRO A 73 10.40 10.69 3.74
CA PRO A 73 11.30 10.24 4.81
C PRO A 73 10.74 9.05 5.61
N TYR A 74 9.44 8.74 5.46
CA TYR A 74 8.78 7.61 6.12
C TYR A 74 8.79 6.31 5.28
N TYR A 75 9.61 6.25 4.22
CA TYR A 75 9.61 5.14 3.25
C TYR A 75 9.80 3.76 3.89
N VAL A 76 10.68 3.65 4.89
CA VAL A 76 10.90 2.41 5.67
C VAL A 76 9.62 1.98 6.42
N PHE A 77 8.93 2.93 7.06
CA PHE A 77 7.70 2.64 7.79
C PHE A 77 6.58 2.13 6.86
N LEU A 78 6.51 2.64 5.63
CA LEU A 78 5.55 2.16 4.64
C LEU A 78 5.83 0.72 4.20
N TYR A 79 7.11 0.36 4.02
CA TYR A 79 7.51 -1.01 3.75
C TYR A 79 7.12 -1.94 4.90
N ASP A 80 7.39 -1.54 6.14
CA ASP A 80 7.01 -2.33 7.33
C ASP A 80 5.49 -2.55 7.41
N CYS A 81 4.70 -1.54 7.04
CA CYS A 81 3.24 -1.65 6.96
C CYS A 81 2.81 -2.69 5.90
N PHE A 82 3.41 -2.70 4.71
CA PHE A 82 3.12 -3.68 3.67
C PHE A 82 3.51 -5.11 4.09
N GLU A 83 4.69 -5.29 4.69
CA GLU A 83 5.12 -6.58 5.25
C GLU A 83 4.13 -7.10 6.29
N ARG A 84 3.73 -6.23 7.24
CA ARG A 84 2.81 -6.61 8.31
C ARG A 84 1.43 -6.98 7.78
N ILE A 85 0.88 -6.21 6.85
CA ILE A 85 -0.42 -6.51 6.22
C ILE A 85 -0.33 -7.84 5.47
N GLN A 86 0.75 -8.08 4.72
CA GLN A 86 0.91 -9.35 4.00
C GLN A 86 1.02 -10.55 4.96
N GLU A 87 1.73 -10.39 6.07
CA GLU A 87 1.81 -11.43 7.12
C GLU A 87 0.43 -11.73 7.72
N GLU A 88 -0.34 -10.72 8.10
CA GLU A 88 -1.71 -10.88 8.61
C GLU A 88 -2.63 -11.61 7.61
N ARG A 89 -2.44 -11.34 6.31
CA ARG A 89 -3.18 -12.02 5.25
C ARG A 89 -2.79 -13.49 5.11
N LYS A 90 -1.51 -13.85 5.28
CA LYS A 90 -1.06 -15.26 5.29
C LYS A 90 -1.71 -16.04 6.45
N TRP A 91 -1.89 -15.41 7.61
CA TRP A 91 -2.55 -16.05 8.75
C TRP A 91 -4.02 -16.41 8.49
N ASN A 92 -4.69 -15.72 7.56
CA ASN A 92 -6.06 -16.05 7.16
C ASN A 92 -6.18 -17.25 6.21
N ILE A 93 -5.08 -17.71 5.60
CA ILE A 93 -5.10 -18.88 4.70
C ILE A 93 -4.95 -20.18 5.50
N ASN A 94 -4.39 -20.11 6.71
CA ASN A 94 -4.08 -21.27 7.56
C ASN A 94 -4.97 -21.40 8.81
N GLY A 95 -6.07 -20.63 8.89
CA GLY A 95 -6.94 -20.56 10.06
C GLY A 95 -8.42 -20.75 9.75
#